data_AF-A0A9K3HE33-F1
#
_entry.id   AF-A0A9K3HE33-F1
#
_cell.length_a   1.000
_cell.length_b   1.000
_cell.length_c   1.000
_cell.angle_alpha   90.00
_cell.angle_beta   90.00
_cell.angle_gamma   90.00
#
_symmetry.space_group_name_H-M   'P 1'
#
loop_
_entity.id
_entity.type
_entity.pdbx_description
1 polymer ?
#
loop_
_entity_poly.entity_id
_entity_poly.type
_entity_poly.pdbx_seq_one_letter_code
_entity_poly.pdbx_strand_id
1 'polypeptide(L)'
;MLSEAVDQFTKAKESGVFLDEISYTIAIDALCRQRKIGEAVLLLDEMKLKKMNPDVMHYTTLINGFCLLNDLKNALKIFNEMNENGLKPDTVIFHALIGGFLKCGRYKETMILLDNMVVRGLKPTSTTHNIVIDGLWWKDEASSIIF
;
A
#
# COMPACT_ATOMS: atom_id res chain seq x y z
N MET A 1 -12.59 -18.69 6.94
CA MET A 1 -12.11 -18.46 5.55
C MET A 1 -10.73 -17.78 5.49
N LEU A 2 -10.56 -16.47 5.79
CA LEU A 2 -9.22 -15.82 5.69
C LEU A 2 -8.25 -16.25 6.81
N SER A 3 -8.74 -16.38 8.04
CA SER A 3 -7.95 -16.89 9.17
C SER A 3 -7.47 -18.32 8.92
N GLU A 4 -8.36 -19.19 8.44
CA GLU A 4 -8.02 -20.57 8.06
C GLU A 4 -6.92 -20.62 6.99
N ALA A 5 -6.94 -19.73 5.99
CA ALA A 5 -5.90 -19.68 4.97
C ALA A 5 -4.52 -19.38 5.58
N VAL A 6 -4.45 -18.44 6.52
CA VAL A 6 -3.22 -18.11 7.26
C VAL A 6 -2.80 -19.26 8.17
N ASP A 7 -3.75 -19.93 8.84
CA ASP A 7 -3.46 -21.08 9.70
C ASP A 7 -2.90 -22.26 8.91
N GLN A 8 -3.48 -22.56 7.74
CA GLN A 8 -2.98 -23.62 6.85
C GLN A 8 -1.60 -23.28 6.28
N PHE A 9 -1.37 -22.02 5.89
CA PHE A 9 -0.05 -21.57 5.47
C PHE A 9 0.99 -21.75 6.58
N THR A 10 0.64 -21.38 7.82
CA THR A 10 1.53 -21.51 8.98
C THR A 10 1.84 -22.98 9.28
N LYS A 11 0.83 -23.85 9.27
CA LYS A 11 1.02 -25.30 9.46
C LYS A 11 1.88 -25.94 8.37
N ALA A 12 1.65 -25.57 7.12
CA ALA A 12 2.46 -26.06 6.00
C ALA A 12 3.92 -25.65 6.17
N LYS A 13 4.16 -24.40 6.58
CA LYS A 13 5.50 -23.87 6.88
C LYS A 13 6.17 -24.63 8.04
N GLU A 14 5.47 -24.85 9.15
CA GLU A 14 5.98 -25.59 10.32
C GLU A 14 6.27 -27.06 10.00
N SER A 15 5.51 -27.65 9.07
CA SER A 15 5.71 -29.02 8.60
C SER A 15 6.86 -29.16 7.60
N GLY A 16 7.56 -28.06 7.27
CA GLY A 16 8.67 -28.05 6.31
C GLY A 16 8.23 -28.20 4.85
N VAL A 17 6.96 -27.95 4.54
CA VAL A 17 6.46 -27.97 3.16
C VAL A 17 7.11 -26.81 2.39
N PHE A 18 7.55 -27.09 1.16
CA PHE A 18 8.03 -26.05 0.26
C PHE A 18 6.84 -25.18 -0.18
N LEU A 19 6.84 -23.92 0.26
CA LEU A 19 5.86 -22.91 -0.13
C LEU A 19 6.44 -22.09 -1.27
N ASP A 20 5.66 -21.94 -2.34
CA ASP A 20 6.01 -21.19 -3.54
C ASP A 20 5.49 -19.74 -3.47
N GLU A 21 5.79 -18.95 -4.52
CA GLU A 21 5.40 -17.53 -4.59
C GLU A 21 3.89 -17.34 -4.41
N ILE A 22 3.07 -18.21 -5.03
CA ILE A 22 1.60 -18.17 -4.95
C ILE A 22 1.13 -18.38 -3.51
N SER A 23 1.73 -19.32 -2.78
CA SER A 23 1.39 -19.58 -1.38
C SER A 23 1.60 -18.35 -0.51
N TYR A 24 2.71 -17.62 -0.71
CA TYR A 24 2.98 -16.37 0.00
C TYR A 24 2.04 -15.26 -0.42
N THR A 25 1.73 -15.13 -1.72
CA THR A 25 0.76 -14.15 -2.22
C THR A 25 -0.58 -14.26 -1.51
N ILE A 26 -1.12 -15.49 -1.42
CA ILE A 26 -2.40 -15.75 -0.76
C ILE A 26 -2.33 -15.39 0.73
N ALA A 27 -1.25 -15.77 1.42
CA ALA A 27 -1.09 -15.48 2.84
C ALA A 27 -0.96 -13.97 3.11
N ILE A 28 -0.20 -13.24 2.28
CA ILE A 28 -0.03 -11.79 2.38
C ILE A 28 -1.36 -11.07 2.14
N ASP A 29 -2.11 -11.42 1.09
CA ASP A 29 -3.45 -10.84 0.85
C ASP A 29 -4.40 -11.13 2.03
N ALA A 30 -4.41 -12.38 2.51
CA ALA A 30 -5.26 -12.78 3.63
C ALA A 30 -4.93 -12.01 4.93
N LEU A 31 -3.65 -11.82 5.25
CA LEU A 31 -3.19 -11.04 6.40
C LEU A 31 -3.54 -9.55 6.25
N CYS A 32 -3.37 -8.99 5.05
CA CYS A 32 -3.72 -7.60 4.78
C CYS A 32 -5.22 -7.33 4.95
N ARG A 33 -6.08 -8.23 4.43
CA ARG A 33 -7.54 -8.16 4.62
C ARG A 33 -7.96 -8.32 6.08
N GLN A 34 -7.16 -9.00 6.89
CA GLN A 34 -7.33 -9.10 8.35
C GLN A 34 -6.75 -7.91 9.11
N ARG A 35 -6.20 -6.89 8.42
CA ARG A 35 -5.50 -5.73 9.00
C ARG A 35 -4.25 -6.11 9.81
N LYS A 36 -3.71 -7.30 9.60
CA LYS A 36 -2.48 -7.81 10.21
C LYS A 36 -1.26 -7.41 9.38
N ILE A 37 -1.11 -6.10 9.15
CA ILE A 37 -0.12 -5.58 8.19
C ILE A 37 1.32 -5.92 8.60
N GLY A 38 1.61 -5.93 9.90
CA GLY A 38 2.93 -6.32 10.41
C GLY A 38 3.31 -7.76 10.05
N GLU A 39 2.37 -8.71 10.20
CA GLU A 39 2.58 -10.10 9.79
C GLU A 39 2.77 -10.22 8.28
N ALA A 40 2.01 -9.45 7.49
CA ALA A 40 2.13 -9.43 6.03
C ALA A 40 3.51 -8.92 5.56
N VAL A 41 4.07 -7.89 6.22
CA VAL A 41 5.43 -7.41 5.93
C VAL A 41 6.48 -8.48 6.21
N LEU A 42 6.35 -9.21 7.33
CA LEU A 42 7.28 -10.30 7.65
C LEU A 42 7.28 -11.39 6.58
N LEU A 43 6.12 -11.72 6.02
CA LEU A 43 6.03 -12.67 4.91
C LEU A 43 6.67 -12.13 3.63
N LEU A 44 6.50 -10.84 3.33
CA LEU A 44 7.17 -10.21 2.17
C LEU A 44 8.70 -10.26 2.32
N ASP A 45 9.22 -9.94 3.50
CA ASP A 45 10.67 -9.98 3.77
C ASP A 45 11.21 -11.41 3.71
N GLU A 46 10.43 -12.39 4.17
CA GLU A 46 10.77 -13.80 4.02
C GLU A 46 10.82 -14.24 2.54
N MET A 47 9.88 -13.82 1.69
CA MET A 47 9.93 -14.08 0.25
C MET A 47 11.25 -13.58 -0.35
N LYS A 48 11.64 -12.35 -0.03
CA LYS A 48 12.89 -11.74 -0.52
C LYS A 48 14.11 -12.53 -0.06
N LEU A 49 14.16 -12.94 1.21
CA LEU A 49 15.24 -13.77 1.76
C LEU A 49 15.33 -15.13 1.05
N LYS A 50 14.19 -15.69 0.64
CA LYS A 50 14.10 -16.92 -0.18
C LYS A 50 14.39 -16.69 -1.66
N LYS A 51 14.77 -15.47 -2.07
CA LYS A 51 15.02 -15.06 -3.46
C LYS A 51 13.81 -15.25 -4.38
N MET A 52 12.62 -15.24 -3.82
CA MET A 52 11.38 -15.08 -4.58
C MET A 52 11.26 -13.62 -5.01
N ASN A 53 10.54 -13.35 -6.10
CA ASN A 53 10.35 -11.99 -6.61
C ASN A 53 8.95 -11.50 -6.28
N PRO A 54 8.75 -10.69 -5.22
CA PRO A 54 7.46 -10.07 -4.98
C PRO A 54 7.08 -9.17 -6.15
N ASP A 55 5.83 -9.29 -6.61
CA ASP A 55 5.30 -8.47 -7.70
C ASP A 55 4.60 -7.20 -7.19
N VAL A 56 4.04 -6.43 -8.14
CA VAL A 56 3.29 -5.21 -7.87
C VAL A 56 2.15 -5.41 -6.86
N MET A 57 1.43 -6.53 -6.93
CA MET A 57 0.25 -6.78 -6.11
C MET A 57 0.62 -6.88 -4.62
N HIS A 58 1.74 -7.51 -4.28
CA HIS A 58 2.23 -7.59 -2.90
C HIS A 58 2.49 -6.21 -2.30
N TYR A 59 3.17 -5.34 -3.05
CA TYR A 59 3.45 -3.96 -2.63
C TYR A 59 2.17 -3.12 -2.55
N THR A 60 1.28 -3.19 -3.56
CA THR A 60 -0.01 -2.47 -3.55
C THR A 60 -0.82 -2.79 -2.29
N THR A 61 -0.86 -4.07 -1.93
CA THR A 61 -1.65 -4.55 -0.80
C THR A 61 -1.11 -3.99 0.53
N LEU A 62 0.20 -4.03 0.73
CA LEU A 62 0.84 -3.47 1.93
C LEU A 62 0.72 -1.94 2.01
N ILE A 63 0.93 -1.23 0.91
CA ILE A 63 0.79 0.24 0.84
C ILE A 63 -0.63 0.64 1.24
N ASN A 64 -1.64 -0.03 0.67
CA ASN A 64 -3.03 0.23 1.01
C ASN A 64 -3.31 -0.07 2.49
N GLY A 65 -2.80 -1.20 3.01
CA GLY A 65 -2.89 -1.56 4.42
C GLY A 65 -2.33 -0.48 5.36
N PHE A 66 -1.13 0.02 5.08
CA PHE A 66 -0.52 1.11 5.84
C PHE A 66 -1.30 2.43 5.72
N CYS A 67 -1.79 2.78 4.54
CA CYS A 67 -2.62 3.98 4.34
C CYS A 67 -3.94 3.90 5.13
N LEU A 68 -4.56 2.72 5.22
CA LEU A 68 -5.76 2.51 6.04
C LEU A 68 -5.52 2.63 7.55
N LEU A 69 -4.27 2.41 8.00
CA LEU A 69 -3.83 2.60 9.38
C LEU A 69 -3.28 4.02 9.64
N ASN A 70 -3.36 4.93 8.65
CA ASN A 70 -2.73 6.25 8.68
C ASN A 70 -1.21 6.24 8.92
N ASP A 71 -0.55 5.10 8.67
CA ASP A 71 0.89 4.95 8.81
C ASP A 71 1.58 5.28 7.47
N LEU A 72 1.54 6.56 7.11
CA LEU A 72 2.12 7.04 5.85
C LEU A 72 3.64 6.85 5.77
N LYS A 73 4.31 6.77 6.92
CA LYS A 73 5.76 6.55 6.99
C LYS A 73 6.11 5.17 6.44
N ASN A 74 5.44 4.12 6.91
CA ASN A 74 5.69 2.77 6.41
C ASN A 74 5.10 2.57 5.01
N ALA A 75 3.97 3.22 4.67
CA ALA A 75 3.45 3.20 3.30
C ALA A 75 4.48 3.73 2.28
N LEU A 76 5.12 4.87 2.57
CA LEU A 76 6.17 5.42 1.71
C LEU A 76 7.42 4.54 1.67
N LYS A 77 7.79 3.90 2.78
CA LYS A 77 8.94 2.97 2.80
C LYS A 77 8.72 1.82 1.83
N ILE A 78 7.53 1.19 1.88
CA ILE A 78 7.15 0.10 0.95
C ILE A 78 7.05 0.61 -0.49
N PHE A 79 6.54 1.82 -0.71
CA PHE A 79 6.49 2.44 -2.03
C PHE A 79 7.89 2.70 -2.62
N ASN A 80 8.83 3.19 -1.81
CA ASN A 80 10.21 3.42 -2.27
C ASN A 80 10.91 2.11 -2.58
N GLU A 81 10.77 1.10 -1.72
CA GLU A 81 11.32 -0.23 -1.94
C GLU A 81 10.81 -0.86 -3.26
N MET A 82 9.52 -0.71 -3.56
CA MET A 82 8.95 -1.14 -4.83
C MET A 82 9.68 -0.52 -6.03
N ASN A 83 9.93 0.80 -5.97
CA ASN A 83 10.62 1.52 -7.04
C ASN A 83 12.09 1.12 -7.17
N GLU A 84 12.79 0.91 -6.04
CA GLU A 84 14.17 0.45 -6.00
C GLU A 84 14.32 -0.95 -6.62
N ASN A 85 13.30 -1.80 -6.46
CA ASN A 85 13.21 -3.10 -7.11
C ASN A 85 12.78 -3.04 -8.59
N GLY A 86 12.67 -1.85 -9.17
CA GLY A 86 12.32 -1.64 -10.58
C GLY A 86 10.85 -1.92 -10.92
N LEU A 87 10.00 -2.15 -9.92
CA LEU A 87 8.58 -2.37 -10.12
C LEU A 87 7.88 -1.03 -10.36
N LYS A 88 6.94 -1.03 -11.30
CA LYS A 88 6.20 0.19 -11.66
C LYS A 88 4.90 0.26 -10.84
N PRO A 89 4.73 1.29 -9.99
CA PRO A 89 3.46 1.53 -9.33
C PRO A 89 2.35 1.82 -10.35
N ASP A 90 1.17 1.26 -10.10
CA ASP A 90 -0.03 1.46 -10.90
C ASP A 90 -0.91 2.59 -10.31
N THR A 91 -2.04 2.86 -10.98
CA THR A 91 -3.00 3.88 -10.53
C THR A 91 -3.58 3.58 -9.15
N VAL A 92 -3.70 2.30 -8.77
CA VAL A 92 -4.25 1.87 -7.49
C VAL A 92 -3.34 2.31 -6.34
N ILE A 93 -2.02 2.12 -6.50
CA ILE A 93 -1.03 2.57 -5.51
C ILE A 93 -1.09 4.09 -5.31
N PHE A 94 -1.13 4.86 -6.40
CA PHE A 94 -1.22 6.31 -6.30
C PHE A 94 -2.51 6.76 -5.61
N HIS A 95 -3.65 6.15 -5.93
CA HIS A 95 -4.91 6.47 -5.27
C HIS A 95 -4.88 6.16 -3.77
N ALA A 96 -4.29 5.03 -3.37
CA ALA A 96 -4.15 4.66 -1.95
C ALA A 96 -3.29 5.69 -1.19
N LEU A 97 -2.14 6.07 -1.75
CA LEU A 97 -1.25 7.07 -1.16
C LEU A 97 -1.93 8.44 -1.10
N ILE A 98 -2.43 8.97 -2.22
CA ILE A 98 -3.13 10.27 -2.28
C ILE A 98 -4.27 10.33 -1.24
N GLY A 99 -5.10 9.29 -1.18
CA GLY A 99 -6.18 9.19 -0.19
C GLY A 99 -5.67 9.16 1.26
N GLY A 100 -4.59 8.43 1.53
CA GLY A 100 -3.95 8.41 2.86
C GLY A 100 -3.37 9.77 3.25
N PHE A 101 -2.65 10.43 2.35
CA PHE A 101 -2.03 11.73 2.58
C PHE A 101 -3.06 12.83 2.87
N LEU A 102 -4.17 12.85 2.13
CA LEU A 102 -5.23 13.82 2.34
C LEU A 102 -5.96 13.64 3.66
N LYS A 103 -6.23 12.39 4.08
CA LYS A 103 -6.79 12.11 5.41
C LYS A 103 -5.92 12.62 6.56
N CYS A 104 -4.61 12.74 6.33
CA CYS A 104 -3.67 13.31 7.29
C CYS A 104 -3.41 14.82 7.08
N GLY A 105 -4.14 15.50 6.19
CA GLY A 105 -3.94 16.92 5.89
C GLY A 105 -2.61 17.25 5.18
N ARG A 106 -1.95 16.25 4.58
CA ARG A 106 -0.61 16.37 3.97
C ARG A 106 -0.71 16.79 2.49
N TYR A 107 -1.31 17.95 2.24
CA TYR A 107 -1.68 18.40 0.89
C TYR A 107 -0.51 18.62 -0.07
N LYS A 108 0.64 19.11 0.44
CA LYS A 108 1.82 19.36 -0.41
C LYS A 108 2.35 18.06 -1.01
N GLU A 109 2.42 17.02 -0.18
CA GLU A 109 2.85 15.70 -0.60
C GLU A 109 1.85 15.02 -1.53
N THR A 110 0.55 15.27 -1.33
CA THR A 110 -0.48 14.84 -2.30
C THR A 110 -0.23 15.41 -3.69
N MET A 111 0.09 16.71 -3.80
CA MET A 111 0.40 17.33 -5.10
C MET A 111 1.63 16.70 -5.76
N ILE A 112 2.68 16.43 -4.97
CA ILE A 112 3.88 15.74 -5.48
C ILE A 112 3.55 14.34 -6.02
N LEU A 113 2.66 13.60 -5.34
CA LEU A 113 2.22 12.28 -5.80
C LEU A 113 1.41 12.35 -7.09
N LEU A 114 0.60 13.38 -7.28
CA LEU A 114 -0.14 13.62 -8.53
C LEU A 114 0.79 13.93 -9.69
N ASP A 115 1.77 14.80 -9.48
CA ASP A 115 2.77 15.12 -10.49
C ASP A 115 3.57 13.87 -10.86
N ASN A 116 3.93 13.05 -9.88
CA ASN A 116 4.62 11.78 -10.11
C ASN A 116 3.79 10.79 -10.94
N MET A 117 2.48 10.71 -10.67
CA MET A 117 1.53 9.90 -11.45
C MET A 117 1.50 10.34 -12.92
N VAL A 118 1.40 11.65 -13.16
CA VAL A 118 1.36 12.23 -14.53
C VAL A 118 2.68 12.02 -15.27
N VAL A 119 3.82 12.25 -14.63
CA VAL A 119 5.16 12.02 -15.22
C VAL A 119 5.35 10.57 -15.64
N ARG A 120 4.72 9.62 -14.94
CA ARG A 120 4.74 8.19 -15.29
C ARG A 120 3.73 7.81 -16.37
N GLY A 121 3.02 8.77 -16.96
CA GLY A 121 2.03 8.55 -18.01
C GLY A 121 0.69 8.00 -17.50
N LEU A 122 0.49 7.96 -16.18
CA LEU A 122 -0.77 7.55 -15.59
C LEU A 122 -1.73 8.75 -15.58
N LYS A 123 -2.95 8.55 -16.07
CA LYS A 123 -3.95 9.62 -16.13
C LYS A 123 -4.66 9.76 -14.79
N PRO A 124 -4.67 10.96 -14.17
CA PRO A 124 -5.58 11.27 -13.08
C PRO A 124 -7.01 10.94 -13.50
N THR A 125 -7.72 10.19 -12.68
CA THR A 125 -9.12 9.79 -12.92
C THR A 125 -10.08 10.76 -12.25
N SER A 126 -11.38 10.60 -12.48
CA SER A 126 -12.42 11.34 -11.73
C SER A 126 -12.28 11.12 -10.21
N THR A 127 -11.88 9.94 -9.79
CA THR A 127 -11.54 9.63 -8.39
C THR A 127 -10.39 10.49 -7.89
N THR A 128 -9.33 10.67 -8.68
CA THR A 128 -8.19 11.52 -8.34
C THR A 128 -8.62 12.98 -8.14
N HIS A 129 -9.45 13.52 -9.04
CA HIS A 129 -9.95 14.89 -8.92
C HIS A 129 -10.91 15.08 -7.75
N ASN A 130 -11.84 14.15 -7.51
CA ASN A 130 -12.76 14.21 -6.36
C ASN A 130 -11.99 14.23 -5.03
N ILE A 131 -10.95 13.39 -4.94
CA ILE A 131 -10.07 13.30 -3.79
C ILE A 131 -9.33 14.63 -3.54
N VAL A 132 -8.82 15.29 -4.60
CA VAL A 132 -8.15 16.60 -4.47
C VAL A 132 -9.12 17.72 -4.09
N ILE A 133 -10.32 17.75 -4.69
CA ILE A 133 -11.35 18.75 -4.39
C ILE A 133 -11.78 18.66 -2.92
N ASP A 134 -12.06 17.45 -2.44
CA ASP A 134 -12.36 17.20 -1.02
C ASP A 134 -11.22 17.73 -0.14
N GLY A 135 -9.97 17.38 -0.48
CA GLY A 135 -8.80 17.87 0.24
C GLY A 135 -8.66 19.39 0.31
N LEU A 136 -8.83 20.10 -0.81
CA LEU A 136 -8.71 21.56 -0.87
C LEU A 136 -9.79 22.27 -0.04
N TRP A 137 -10.99 21.68 0.04
CA TRP A 137 -12.08 22.22 0.84
C TRP A 137 -11.72 22.28 2.34
N TRP A 138 -11.12 21.22 2.88
CA TRP A 138 -10.65 21.18 4.27
C TRP A 138 -9.48 22.15 4.54
N LYS A 139 -8.64 22.45 3.54
CA LYS A 139 -7.55 23.43 3.68
C LYS A 139 -8.09 24.85 3.89
N ASP A 140 -9.13 25.22 3.14
CA ASP A 140 -9.74 26.55 3.25
C ASP A 140 -10.51 26.70 4.58
N GLU A 141 -11.20 25.65 5.04
CA GLU A 141 -11.90 25.67 6.32
C GLU A 141 -10.93 25.72 7.52
N ALA A 142 -9.84 24.94 7.50
CA ALA A 142 -8.80 24.99 8.54
C ALA A 142 -8.06 26.34 8.60
N SER A 143 -7.96 27.05 7.47
CA SER A 143 -7.40 28.41 7.41
C SER A 143 -8.37 29.47 7.93
N SER A 144 -9.67 29.16 7.97
CA SER A 144 -10.75 30.07 8.38
C SER A 144 -11.02 30.04 9.90
N ILE A 145 -10.52 29.01 10.61
CA ILE A 145 -10.75 28.80 12.06
C ILE A 145 -9.65 29.48 12.92
N ILE A 146 -8.64 30.12 12.33
CA ILE A 146 -7.55 30.81 13.04
C ILE A 146 -7.82 32.32 13.24
N PHE A 147 -9.03 32.72 13.62
CA PHE A 147 -9.31 34.08 14.11
C PHE A 147 -10.10 34.06 15.42
#